data_AF-A0AAU3YUH9-F1
#
_entry.id   AF-A0AAU3YUH9-F1
#
_cell.length_a   1.000
_cell.length_b   1.000
_cell.length_c   1.000
_cell.angle_alpha   90.00
_cell.angle_beta   90.00
_cell.angle_gamma   90.00
#
_symmetry.space_group_name_H-M   'P 1'
#
loop_
_entity.id
_entity.type
_entity.pdbx_description
1 polymer ?
#
loop_
_entity_poly.entity_id
_entity_poly.type
_entity_poly.pdbx_seq_one_letter_code
_entity_poly.pdbx_strand_id
1 'polypeptide(L)'
;MPAFFRLFHPDTPAFQCGHLTRYPRDARVLEPSNLGGSAGAFFNHALYAPEGEFVPCPAPEAARKLLVLLGYDVAGIKSAAPTDPAGRGHRVYGAQVGHVAQLAHMHVVGRTLKDTLLLNLPPQPRSPDDAPVWERPTPDAPMTTRTPAGRLDALTWPSRRIRLHAGEDGRVDRVAWHDGDRMTDLWKQASEHDPMSRWRTTKTGRWAPSLPTDSHGLIVPWRVAELVLDPDGTESGRPARSGAAQHLARVLDQGELTNYGPLRVEASAVQHTTKHRSVISGVASALVPLANGRQLADPDGRAGLAAAARAATTYQQRTWNILRKTLPQHQQAIADRVDFMALYDRWDSVAQLLADAPVDGRTTWRRMLRTHVTQEIEALPLPLQVKAAALVQARGSVPDTRRHGEASQSVAAWKNATVKAGRPTARALTAFGETKSLSKWGKDPRCMVSYSTLRDRVDALKDGDDPTLILTTPPTRGKRRTRAPAPDPSTDPHVQAQSEGRHCHHCGTLLPPDGTRSRCADCLLKRSSADFVYRKEIADAIFPESKRTALLERLSRGELLPDVCDDLDLTPNRIHGYAAYDATWRERLDSALMAGRDPDLDHGTESAYRHGACRCPECRTAREFQR
;
A
#
# COMPACT_ATOMS: atom_id res chain seq x y z
N MET A 1 -14.04 7.45 -43.18
CA MET A 1 -14.03 7.39 -41.71
C MET A 1 -15.47 7.34 -41.21
N PRO A 2 -15.77 6.56 -40.15
CA PRO A 2 -17.09 6.58 -39.51
C PRO A 2 -17.46 8.00 -39.07
N ALA A 3 -18.74 8.37 -39.14
CA ALA A 3 -19.22 9.72 -38.81
C ALA A 3 -18.78 10.18 -37.40
N PHE A 4 -18.66 9.24 -36.46
CA PHE A 4 -18.34 9.49 -35.05
C PHE A 4 -16.90 9.94 -34.75
N PHE A 5 -15.97 9.83 -35.71
CA PHE A 5 -14.57 10.28 -35.55
C PHE A 5 -14.28 11.65 -36.21
N ARG A 6 -15.31 12.34 -36.70
CA ARG A 6 -15.16 13.70 -37.23
C ARG A 6 -15.10 14.70 -36.07
N LEU A 7 -13.97 15.39 -35.93
CA LEU A 7 -13.76 16.36 -34.85
C LEU A 7 -14.81 17.49 -34.88
N PHE A 8 -15.22 17.94 -36.07
CA PHE A 8 -16.17 19.04 -36.26
C PHE A 8 -17.50 18.59 -36.87
N HIS A 9 -17.99 17.40 -36.51
CA HIS A 9 -19.34 17.02 -36.91
C HIS A 9 -20.39 17.98 -36.29
N PRO A 10 -21.42 18.41 -37.03
CA PRO A 10 -22.44 19.34 -36.50
C PRO A 10 -23.18 18.77 -35.28
N ASP A 11 -23.59 17.51 -35.34
CA ASP A 11 -24.40 16.90 -34.26
C ASP A 11 -23.63 15.92 -33.35
N THR A 12 -22.75 15.08 -33.91
CA THR A 12 -21.99 14.06 -33.16
C THR A 12 -20.47 14.29 -33.24
N PRO A 13 -19.94 15.44 -32.80
CA PRO A 13 -18.52 15.72 -32.88
C PRO A 13 -17.73 14.76 -31.99
N ALA A 14 -16.62 14.23 -32.52
CA ALA A 14 -15.81 13.23 -31.82
C ALA A 14 -15.38 13.73 -30.43
N PHE A 15 -15.66 12.94 -29.39
CA PHE A 15 -15.33 13.23 -27.98
C PHE A 15 -15.88 14.55 -27.42
N GLN A 16 -16.94 15.09 -28.01
CA GLN A 16 -17.51 16.39 -27.69
C GLN A 16 -19.02 16.31 -27.46
N CYS A 17 -19.60 17.39 -26.93
CA CYS A 17 -21.04 17.55 -26.76
C CYS A 17 -21.61 18.40 -27.90
N GLY A 18 -22.32 17.76 -28.83
CA GLY A 18 -22.97 18.42 -29.97
C GLY A 18 -24.14 19.34 -29.61
N HIS A 19 -24.63 19.29 -28.38
CA HIS A 19 -25.73 20.14 -27.89
C HIS A 19 -25.27 21.53 -27.41
N LEU A 20 -23.96 21.78 -27.30
CA LEU A 20 -23.42 23.09 -26.87
C LEU A 20 -23.35 24.06 -28.04
N THR A 21 -24.09 25.17 -28.03
CA THR A 21 -24.12 26.12 -29.16
C THR A 21 -23.35 27.44 -28.91
N ARG A 22 -22.82 27.62 -27.70
CA ARG A 22 -22.08 28.83 -27.29
C ARG A 22 -20.66 28.50 -26.89
N TYR A 23 -19.70 29.33 -27.31
CA TYR A 23 -18.26 29.12 -27.10
C TYR A 23 -17.63 30.30 -26.35
N PRO A 24 -17.83 30.40 -25.02
CA PRO A 24 -17.47 31.59 -24.26
C PRO A 24 -15.97 31.74 -23.97
N ARG A 25 -15.15 30.72 -24.26
CA ARG A 25 -13.70 30.72 -24.00
C ARG A 25 -12.96 30.72 -25.33
N ASP A 26 -11.77 31.31 -25.35
CA ASP A 26 -10.80 31.05 -26.42
C ASP A 26 -10.12 29.68 -26.23
N ALA A 27 -9.35 29.25 -27.23
CA ALA A 27 -8.71 27.94 -27.19
C ALA A 27 -7.54 27.81 -26.18
N ARG A 28 -7.14 28.88 -25.47
CA ARG A 28 -6.11 28.79 -24.41
C ARG A 28 -6.52 27.86 -23.28
N VAL A 29 -7.82 27.66 -23.08
CA VAL A 29 -8.35 26.67 -22.12
C VAL A 29 -7.88 25.24 -22.40
N LEU A 30 -7.51 24.94 -23.65
CA LEU A 30 -6.98 23.65 -24.07
C LEU A 30 -5.50 23.46 -23.69
N GLU A 31 -4.78 24.52 -23.32
CA GLU A 31 -3.38 24.40 -22.90
C GLU A 31 -3.29 23.57 -21.61
N PRO A 32 -2.54 22.46 -21.59
CA PRO A 32 -2.40 21.63 -20.39
C PRO A 32 -1.87 22.42 -19.18
N SER A 33 -1.03 23.42 -19.43
CA SER A 33 -0.49 24.30 -18.38
C SER A 33 -1.58 25.08 -17.63
N ASN A 34 -2.76 25.30 -18.22
CA ASN A 34 -3.89 25.96 -17.56
C ASN A 34 -4.38 25.18 -16.32
N LEU A 35 -4.12 23.86 -16.28
CA LEU A 35 -4.43 23.01 -15.12
C LEU A 35 -3.51 23.28 -13.91
N GLY A 36 -2.39 23.97 -14.13
CA GLY A 36 -1.47 24.46 -13.11
C GLY A 36 -1.91 25.77 -12.42
N GLY A 37 -3.09 26.29 -12.75
CA GLY A 37 -3.58 27.56 -12.22
C GLY A 37 -2.69 28.74 -12.64
N SER A 38 -2.57 29.76 -11.78
CA SER A 38 -1.76 30.95 -12.09
C SER A 38 -0.29 30.64 -12.37
N ALA A 39 0.29 29.68 -11.64
CA ALA A 39 1.69 29.28 -11.82
C ALA A 39 1.93 28.54 -13.14
N GLY A 40 0.90 27.85 -13.67
CA GLY A 40 0.98 27.17 -14.95
C GLY A 40 1.17 28.13 -16.14
N ALA A 41 0.81 29.41 -15.99
CA ALA A 41 1.04 30.40 -17.02
C ALA A 41 2.52 30.79 -17.16
N PHE A 42 3.33 30.76 -16.07
CA PHE A 42 4.66 31.39 -15.99
C PHE A 42 5.61 31.12 -17.16
N PHE A 43 5.54 29.94 -17.78
CA PHE A 43 6.40 29.54 -18.90
C PHE A 43 5.61 29.16 -20.16
N ASN A 44 4.36 29.61 -20.29
CA ASN A 44 3.52 29.34 -21.45
C ASN A 44 3.10 30.64 -22.14
N HIS A 45 3.77 30.96 -23.26
CA HIS A 45 3.50 32.16 -24.05
C HIS A 45 2.03 32.26 -24.50
N ALA A 46 1.38 31.14 -24.82
CA ALA A 46 -0.02 31.15 -25.25
C ALA A 46 -0.97 31.63 -24.15
N LEU A 47 -0.64 31.38 -22.87
CA LEU A 47 -1.45 31.83 -21.73
C LEU A 47 -1.20 33.30 -21.35
N TYR A 48 -0.04 33.87 -21.71
CA TYR A 48 0.28 35.28 -21.49
C TYR A 48 -0.01 36.21 -22.65
N ALA A 49 -0.20 35.67 -23.85
CA ALA A 49 -0.47 36.47 -25.04
C ALA A 49 -1.63 37.46 -24.76
N PRO A 50 -1.42 38.77 -25.00
CA PRO A 50 -2.47 39.78 -24.90
C PRO A 50 -3.69 39.42 -25.74
N GLU A 51 -4.85 39.97 -25.38
CA GLU A 51 -6.03 39.89 -26.23
C GLU A 51 -5.71 40.47 -27.61
N GLY A 52 -5.78 39.64 -28.66
CA GLY A 52 -5.42 40.00 -30.04
C GLY A 52 -4.16 39.31 -30.59
N GLU A 53 -3.27 38.81 -29.72
CA GLU A 53 -2.08 38.04 -30.11
C GLU A 53 -2.26 36.52 -29.96
N PHE A 54 -3.47 36.10 -29.57
CA PHE A 54 -3.87 34.71 -29.47
C PHE A 54 -3.85 34.04 -30.86
N VAL A 55 -3.10 32.94 -30.96
CA VAL A 55 -3.04 32.12 -32.18
C VAL A 55 -4.00 30.93 -32.05
N PRO A 56 -5.02 30.80 -32.92
CA PRO A 56 -5.90 29.63 -32.94
C PRO A 56 -5.15 28.31 -33.10
N CYS A 57 -5.63 27.28 -32.42
CA CYS A 57 -4.97 25.98 -32.32
C CYS A 57 -5.28 25.12 -33.56
N PRO A 58 -4.28 24.53 -34.26
CA PRO A 58 -4.52 23.60 -35.35
C PRO A 58 -5.40 22.41 -34.91
N ALA A 59 -6.34 21.99 -35.77
CA ALA A 59 -7.29 20.92 -35.43
C ALA A 59 -6.65 19.62 -34.89
N PRO A 60 -5.52 19.10 -35.44
CA PRO A 60 -4.88 17.90 -34.88
C PRO A 60 -4.33 18.11 -33.47
N GLU A 61 -3.85 19.31 -33.16
CA GLU A 61 -3.35 19.67 -31.84
C GLU A 61 -4.50 19.87 -30.86
N ALA A 62 -5.56 20.55 -31.28
CA ALA A 62 -6.79 20.72 -30.50
C ALA A 62 -7.43 19.38 -30.15
N ALA A 63 -7.41 18.39 -31.06
CA ALA A 63 -7.89 17.03 -30.78
C ALA A 63 -7.09 16.34 -29.66
N ARG A 64 -5.75 16.46 -29.66
CA ARG A 64 -4.92 15.91 -28.57
C ARG A 64 -5.18 16.63 -27.25
N LYS A 65 -5.24 17.96 -27.27
CA LYS A 65 -5.51 18.79 -26.08
C LYS A 65 -6.92 18.56 -25.53
N LEU A 66 -7.92 18.30 -26.38
CA LEU A 66 -9.26 17.88 -25.98
C LEU A 66 -9.21 16.59 -25.13
N LEU A 67 -8.47 15.57 -25.59
CA LEU A 67 -8.32 14.31 -24.85
C LEU A 67 -7.60 14.54 -23.51
N VAL A 68 -6.58 15.41 -23.48
CA VAL A 68 -5.93 15.82 -22.23
C VAL A 68 -6.93 16.48 -21.29
N LEU A 69 -7.74 17.42 -21.78
CA LEU A 69 -8.71 18.12 -20.94
C LEU A 69 -9.79 17.16 -20.40
N LEU A 70 -10.29 16.21 -21.20
CA LEU A 70 -11.22 15.17 -20.74
C LEU A 70 -10.58 14.25 -19.67
N GLY A 71 -9.30 13.90 -19.82
CA GLY A 71 -8.60 13.01 -18.91
C GLY A 71 -8.10 13.68 -17.63
N TYR A 72 -7.67 14.94 -17.72
CA TYR A 72 -6.84 15.59 -16.69
C TYR A 72 -7.47 16.82 -16.03
N ASP A 73 -8.63 17.30 -16.49
CA ASP A 73 -9.19 18.53 -15.92
C ASP A 73 -9.40 18.42 -14.39
N VAL A 74 -9.06 19.48 -13.68
CA VAL A 74 -9.09 19.59 -12.23
C VAL A 74 -10.52 19.66 -11.68
N ALA A 75 -10.67 19.29 -10.40
CA ALA A 75 -11.93 19.44 -9.67
C ALA A 75 -12.23 20.91 -9.36
N GLY A 76 -13.41 21.15 -8.77
CA GLY A 76 -13.75 22.45 -8.22
C GLY A 76 -15.02 23.05 -8.84
N ILE A 77 -15.02 24.37 -8.99
CA ILE A 77 -16.15 25.12 -9.54
C ILE A 77 -15.97 25.22 -11.05
N LYS A 78 -17.01 24.85 -11.81
CA LYS A 78 -17.04 24.96 -13.27
C LYS A 78 -18.20 25.85 -13.70
N SER A 79 -18.16 26.35 -14.93
CA SER A 79 -19.30 27.03 -15.53
C SER A 79 -20.43 26.04 -15.74
N ALA A 80 -21.65 26.39 -15.33
CA ALA A 80 -22.83 25.58 -15.60
C ALA A 80 -23.07 25.50 -17.11
N ALA A 81 -23.34 24.30 -17.61
CA ALA A 81 -23.80 24.15 -18.99
C ALA A 81 -25.21 24.76 -19.14
N PRO A 82 -25.63 25.12 -20.37
CA PRO A 82 -26.99 25.56 -20.62
C PRO A 82 -28.00 24.58 -20.03
N THR A 83 -29.01 25.12 -19.33
CA THR A 83 -30.10 24.37 -18.68
C THR A 83 -29.67 23.28 -17.69
N ASP A 84 -28.43 23.31 -17.18
CA ASP A 84 -27.98 22.33 -16.20
C ASP A 84 -28.69 22.56 -14.84
N PRO A 85 -29.48 21.61 -14.34
CA PRO A 85 -30.22 21.76 -13.08
C PRO A 85 -29.31 21.80 -11.85
N ALA A 86 -28.05 21.34 -11.96
CA ALA A 86 -27.05 21.49 -10.92
C ALA A 86 -26.47 22.92 -10.85
N GLY A 87 -26.80 23.77 -11.82
CA GLY A 87 -26.36 25.16 -11.90
C GLY A 87 -26.91 26.03 -10.78
N ARG A 88 -26.02 26.77 -10.11
CA ARG A 88 -26.35 27.80 -9.11
C ARG A 88 -25.63 29.08 -9.49
N GLY A 89 -26.37 30.07 -10.00
CA GLY A 89 -25.80 31.33 -10.48
C GLY A 89 -24.65 31.10 -11.45
N HIS A 90 -24.93 30.55 -12.63
CA HIS A 90 -23.99 30.21 -13.72
C HIS A 90 -22.83 29.24 -13.37
N ARG A 91 -22.83 28.63 -12.18
CA ARG A 91 -21.75 27.74 -11.70
C ARG A 91 -22.26 26.38 -11.29
N VAL A 92 -21.45 25.35 -11.51
CA VAL A 92 -21.63 24.00 -10.97
C VAL A 92 -20.51 23.73 -9.98
N TYR A 93 -20.86 23.15 -8.84
CA TYR A 93 -19.94 22.86 -7.74
C TYR A 93 -19.65 21.37 -7.64
N GLY A 94 -18.45 21.03 -7.17
CA GLY A 94 -18.07 19.65 -6.90
C GLY A 94 -17.80 18.83 -8.15
N ALA A 95 -17.34 19.47 -9.23
CA ALA A 95 -16.86 18.76 -10.42
C ALA A 95 -15.80 17.74 -10.00
N GLN A 96 -15.96 16.50 -10.44
CA GLN A 96 -14.94 15.46 -10.21
C GLN A 96 -13.73 15.76 -11.09
N VAL A 97 -12.52 15.40 -10.65
CA VAL A 97 -11.33 15.49 -11.49
C VAL A 97 -11.53 14.59 -12.74
N GLY A 98 -10.86 14.88 -13.84
CA GLY A 98 -10.85 14.01 -15.02
C GLY A 98 -10.42 12.59 -14.65
N HIS A 99 -10.89 11.59 -15.40
CA HIS A 99 -10.72 10.18 -15.00
C HIS A 99 -9.24 9.81 -14.82
N VAL A 100 -8.38 10.17 -15.78
CA VAL A 100 -6.94 9.83 -15.78
C VAL A 100 -6.18 10.55 -14.67
N ALA A 101 -6.45 11.83 -14.41
CA ALA A 101 -5.77 12.57 -13.34
C ALA A 101 -6.14 12.10 -11.91
N GLN A 102 -7.12 11.20 -11.79
CA GLN A 102 -7.47 10.58 -10.52
C GLN A 102 -6.71 9.31 -10.22
N LEU A 103 -6.08 8.72 -11.22
CA LEU A 103 -5.57 7.36 -11.18
C LEU A 103 -4.09 7.30 -10.80
N ALA A 104 -3.69 6.10 -10.41
CA ALA A 104 -2.33 5.68 -10.15
C ALA A 104 -1.91 4.79 -11.32
N HIS A 105 -1.57 5.42 -12.44
CA HIS A 105 -1.40 4.73 -13.71
C HIS A 105 -0.14 3.86 -13.68
N MET A 106 -0.27 2.61 -14.11
CA MET A 106 0.78 1.61 -14.11
C MET A 106 0.53 0.62 -15.24
N HIS A 107 1.35 0.65 -16.28
CA HIS A 107 1.22 -0.23 -17.44
C HIS A 107 2.56 -0.82 -17.87
N VAL A 108 2.53 -2.01 -18.45
CA VAL A 108 3.70 -2.72 -18.98
C VAL A 108 4.06 -2.16 -20.36
N VAL A 109 5.30 -1.74 -20.56
CA VAL A 109 5.78 -1.25 -21.86
C VAL A 109 6.35 -2.42 -22.66
N GLY A 110 5.72 -2.72 -23.79
CA GLY A 110 6.21 -3.72 -24.74
C GLY A 110 7.19 -3.15 -25.77
N ARG A 111 7.80 -4.04 -26.56
CA ARG A 111 8.69 -3.72 -27.69
C ARG A 111 7.97 -3.02 -28.84
N THR A 112 6.66 -3.25 -28.96
CA THR A 112 5.79 -2.64 -29.95
C THR A 112 4.53 -2.11 -29.28
N LEU A 113 3.84 -1.18 -29.94
CA LEU A 113 2.53 -0.71 -29.48
C LEU A 113 1.53 -1.87 -29.34
N LYS A 114 1.58 -2.86 -30.24
CA LYS A 114 0.73 -4.06 -30.17
C LYS A 114 0.97 -4.81 -28.86
N ASP A 115 2.23 -5.04 -28.51
CA ASP A 115 2.58 -5.75 -27.28
C ASP A 115 2.13 -4.96 -26.05
N THR A 116 2.36 -3.64 -26.03
CA THR A 116 1.87 -2.77 -24.95
C THR A 116 0.34 -2.86 -24.80
N LEU A 117 -0.42 -2.88 -25.89
CA LEU A 117 -1.88 -3.00 -25.80
C LEU A 117 -2.30 -4.38 -25.27
N LEU A 118 -1.72 -5.47 -25.78
CA LEU A 118 -2.07 -6.83 -25.38
C LEU A 118 -1.73 -7.11 -23.91
N LEU A 119 -0.59 -6.61 -23.42
CA LEU A 119 -0.15 -6.82 -22.03
C LEU A 119 -1.01 -6.06 -21.00
N ASN A 120 -1.67 -4.98 -21.40
CA ASN A 120 -2.35 -4.08 -20.47
C ASN A 120 -3.87 -4.10 -20.55
N LEU A 121 -4.44 -4.63 -21.63
CA LEU A 121 -5.89 -4.72 -21.84
C LEU A 121 -6.31 -6.19 -21.85
N PRO A 122 -6.37 -6.86 -20.69
CA PRO A 122 -6.75 -8.26 -20.62
C PRO A 122 -8.11 -8.47 -21.30
N PRO A 123 -8.24 -9.49 -22.18
CA PRO A 123 -9.50 -9.79 -22.84
C PRO A 123 -10.60 -10.00 -21.82
N GLN A 124 -11.76 -9.41 -22.07
CA GLN A 124 -12.97 -9.65 -21.29
C GLN A 124 -14.20 -9.58 -22.20
N PRO A 125 -15.28 -10.30 -21.88
CA PRO A 125 -16.54 -10.14 -22.60
C PRO A 125 -17.05 -8.71 -22.45
N ARG A 126 -17.59 -8.15 -23.54
CA ARG A 126 -18.28 -6.86 -23.54
C ARG A 126 -19.67 -7.06 -22.93
N SER A 127 -20.01 -6.31 -21.88
CA SER A 127 -21.37 -6.29 -21.36
C SER A 127 -22.34 -5.76 -22.43
N PRO A 128 -23.61 -6.21 -22.47
CA PRO A 128 -24.55 -5.83 -23.53
C PRO A 128 -24.67 -4.31 -23.77
N ASP A 129 -24.66 -3.50 -22.71
CA ASP A 129 -24.80 -2.03 -22.78
C ASP A 129 -23.46 -1.27 -22.73
N ASP A 130 -22.34 -1.99 -22.60
CA ASP A 130 -21.02 -1.37 -22.60
C ASP A 130 -20.74 -0.84 -24.00
N ALA A 131 -20.43 0.44 -24.10
CA ALA A 131 -20.10 1.08 -25.36
C ALA A 131 -19.22 2.29 -25.08
N PRO A 132 -18.16 2.52 -25.87
CA PRO A 132 -17.39 3.74 -25.75
C PRO A 132 -18.26 4.95 -26.11
N VAL A 133 -17.90 6.13 -25.62
CA VAL A 133 -18.71 7.35 -25.75
C VAL A 133 -19.14 7.68 -27.20
N TRP A 134 -18.35 7.31 -28.20
CA TRP A 134 -18.65 7.56 -29.62
C TRP A 134 -19.64 6.56 -30.24
N GLU A 135 -19.90 5.42 -29.58
CA GLU A 135 -20.95 4.47 -29.96
C GLU A 135 -22.27 4.73 -29.21
N ARG A 136 -22.27 5.69 -28.28
CA ARG A 136 -23.44 6.11 -27.51
C ARG A 136 -24.09 7.33 -28.15
N PRO A 137 -25.38 7.62 -27.85
CA PRO A 137 -25.94 8.93 -28.13
C PRO A 137 -25.07 10.03 -27.57
N THR A 138 -24.92 11.12 -28.31
CA THR A 138 -24.12 12.28 -27.86
C THR A 138 -24.62 12.76 -26.50
N PRO A 139 -23.73 12.92 -25.50
CA PRO A 139 -24.14 13.36 -24.17
C PRO A 139 -24.88 14.71 -24.22
N ASP A 140 -25.95 14.85 -23.45
CA ASP A 140 -26.63 16.13 -23.25
C ASP A 140 -25.72 17.16 -22.59
N ALA A 141 -26.02 18.45 -22.77
CA ALA A 141 -25.21 19.52 -22.18
C ALA A 141 -25.17 19.48 -20.63
N PRO A 142 -26.28 19.19 -19.91
CA PRO A 142 -26.23 18.99 -18.46
C PRO A 142 -25.39 17.79 -18.02
N MET A 143 -24.77 17.94 -16.85
CA MET A 143 -24.05 16.85 -16.21
C MET A 143 -25.02 15.83 -15.61
N THR A 144 -24.61 14.56 -15.57
CA THR A 144 -25.37 13.50 -14.87
C THR A 144 -24.47 12.72 -13.92
N THR A 145 -25.06 12.13 -12.88
CA THR A 145 -24.36 11.18 -12.02
C THR A 145 -24.87 9.78 -12.32
N ARG A 146 -24.01 8.90 -12.83
CA ARG A 146 -24.39 7.56 -13.31
C ARG A 146 -23.28 6.53 -13.07
N THR A 147 -23.65 5.26 -13.19
CA THR A 147 -22.72 4.13 -13.19
C THR A 147 -22.25 3.85 -14.63
N PRO A 148 -20.97 3.50 -14.88
CA PRO A 148 -20.53 3.04 -16.18
C PRO A 148 -21.23 1.74 -16.60
N ALA A 149 -21.59 1.63 -17.88
CA ALA A 149 -22.19 0.41 -18.43
C ALA A 149 -21.18 -0.74 -18.61
N GLY A 150 -19.89 -0.42 -18.63
CA GLY A 150 -18.78 -1.37 -18.65
C GLY A 150 -17.44 -0.68 -18.86
N ARG A 151 -16.44 -1.43 -19.33
CA ARG A 151 -15.06 -0.95 -19.46
C ARG A 151 -14.94 0.10 -20.57
N LEU A 152 -15.59 -0.09 -21.71
CA LEU A 152 -15.47 0.85 -22.83
C LEU A 152 -16.08 2.21 -22.46
N ASP A 153 -17.23 2.21 -21.80
CA ASP A 153 -17.85 3.43 -21.26
C ASP A 153 -16.95 4.08 -20.18
N ALA A 154 -16.42 3.30 -19.24
CA ALA A 154 -15.55 3.82 -18.18
C ALA A 154 -14.24 4.41 -18.70
N LEU A 155 -13.58 3.76 -19.67
CA LEU A 155 -12.30 4.23 -20.23
C LEU A 155 -12.47 5.43 -21.18
N THR A 156 -13.70 5.71 -21.61
CA THR A 156 -14.03 6.86 -22.49
C THR A 156 -14.96 7.86 -21.80
N TRP A 157 -14.93 7.87 -20.47
CA TRP A 157 -15.88 8.60 -19.63
C TRP A 157 -15.94 10.10 -19.99
N PRO A 158 -17.14 10.65 -20.29
CA PRO A 158 -17.31 12.05 -20.66
C PRO A 158 -17.31 12.96 -19.41
N SER A 159 -16.15 13.04 -18.74
CA SER A 159 -15.95 13.79 -17.49
C SER A 159 -16.23 15.28 -17.62
N ARG A 160 -16.23 15.82 -18.85
CA ARG A 160 -16.53 17.22 -19.20
C ARG A 160 -17.44 17.29 -20.41
N ARG A 161 -18.13 18.42 -20.54
CA ARG A 161 -18.87 18.79 -21.74
C ARG A 161 -18.08 19.85 -22.48
N ILE A 162 -17.47 19.44 -23.58
CA ILE A 162 -16.58 20.27 -24.38
C ILE A 162 -17.11 20.34 -25.80
N ARG A 163 -17.01 21.52 -26.42
CA ARG A 163 -17.22 21.67 -27.86
C ARG A 163 -16.22 22.66 -28.42
N LEU A 164 -15.57 22.29 -29.51
CA LEU A 164 -14.61 23.09 -30.24
C LEU A 164 -15.35 23.84 -31.35
N HIS A 165 -15.05 25.12 -31.50
CA HIS A 165 -15.41 25.91 -32.67
C HIS A 165 -14.17 26.03 -33.54
N ALA A 166 -14.32 25.80 -34.84
CA ALA A 166 -13.29 26.04 -35.82
C ALA A 166 -13.63 27.30 -36.62
N GLY A 167 -12.67 28.20 -36.77
CA GLY A 167 -12.77 29.34 -37.67
C GLY A 167 -12.73 28.91 -39.14
N GLU A 168 -12.80 29.89 -40.05
CA GLU A 168 -12.81 29.66 -41.50
C GLU A 168 -11.56 28.94 -42.00
N ASP A 169 -10.42 29.13 -41.33
CA ASP A 169 -9.14 28.46 -41.63
C ASP A 169 -9.04 27.03 -41.07
N GLY A 170 -10.11 26.52 -40.43
CA GLY A 170 -10.17 25.20 -39.82
C GLY A 170 -9.43 25.08 -38.49
N ARG A 171 -8.93 26.19 -37.93
CA ARG A 171 -8.25 26.22 -36.63
C ARG A 171 -9.23 26.52 -35.51
N VAL A 172 -8.97 25.97 -34.34
CA VAL A 172 -9.82 26.11 -33.16
C VAL A 172 -9.49 27.42 -32.45
N ASP A 173 -10.45 28.33 -32.45
CA ASP A 173 -10.33 29.66 -31.85
C ASP A 173 -11.15 29.80 -30.56
N ARG A 174 -12.27 29.08 -30.47
CA ARG A 174 -13.22 29.14 -29.34
C ARG A 174 -13.60 27.75 -28.83
N VAL A 175 -13.94 27.70 -27.54
CA VAL A 175 -14.25 26.47 -26.82
C VAL A 175 -15.41 26.68 -25.85
N ALA A 176 -16.32 25.72 -25.83
CA ALA A 176 -17.25 25.49 -24.73
C ALA A 176 -16.63 24.47 -23.78
N TRP A 177 -16.64 24.75 -22.47
CA TRP A 177 -16.04 23.88 -21.45
C TRP A 177 -16.83 23.96 -20.16
N HIS A 178 -17.48 22.84 -19.81
CA HIS A 178 -18.35 22.70 -18.65
C HIS A 178 -18.10 21.38 -17.92
N ASP A 179 -18.69 21.23 -16.74
CA ASP A 179 -18.68 19.96 -16.01
C ASP A 179 -19.38 18.85 -16.82
N GLY A 180 -19.04 17.60 -16.54
CA GLY A 180 -19.58 16.44 -17.25
C GLY A 180 -19.99 15.32 -16.29
N ASP A 181 -20.07 14.10 -16.81
CA ASP A 181 -20.64 13.00 -16.05
C ASP A 181 -19.79 12.65 -14.83
N ARG A 182 -20.47 12.29 -13.74
CA ARG A 182 -19.86 11.86 -12.48
C ARG A 182 -20.18 10.40 -12.21
N MET A 183 -19.18 9.67 -11.75
CA MET A 183 -19.35 8.29 -11.28
C MET A 183 -20.03 8.29 -9.91
N THR A 184 -21.02 7.41 -9.70
CA THR A 184 -21.75 7.25 -8.42
C THR A 184 -20.86 6.76 -7.30
N ASP A 185 -19.95 5.84 -7.59
CA ASP A 185 -18.87 5.39 -6.69
C ASP A 185 -17.57 5.29 -7.50
N LEU A 186 -16.96 6.46 -7.69
CA LEU A 186 -15.76 6.65 -8.50
C LEU A 186 -14.69 5.58 -8.26
N TRP A 187 -14.29 5.34 -7.01
CA TRP A 187 -13.16 4.47 -6.73
C TRP A 187 -13.48 3.02 -6.94
N LYS A 188 -14.69 2.58 -6.55
CA LYS A 188 -15.12 1.22 -6.83
C LYS A 188 -15.18 0.98 -8.34
N GLN A 189 -15.89 1.83 -9.07
CA GLN A 189 -16.14 1.68 -10.50
C GLN A 189 -14.86 1.79 -11.34
N ALA A 190 -14.01 2.77 -11.07
CA ALA A 190 -12.72 2.89 -11.75
C ALA A 190 -11.84 1.65 -11.49
N SER A 191 -11.82 1.13 -10.27
CA SER A 191 -11.02 -0.05 -9.93
C SER A 191 -11.54 -1.37 -10.51
N GLU A 192 -12.82 -1.43 -10.90
CA GLU A 192 -13.42 -2.58 -11.59
C GLU A 192 -13.15 -2.57 -13.09
N HIS A 193 -12.98 -1.40 -13.69
CA HIS A 193 -12.92 -1.25 -15.14
C HIS A 193 -11.53 -0.88 -15.68
N ASP A 194 -10.69 -0.20 -14.92
CA ASP A 194 -9.35 0.20 -15.39
C ASP A 194 -8.26 -0.81 -14.96
N PRO A 195 -7.73 -1.62 -15.91
CA PRO A 195 -6.65 -2.56 -15.62
C PRO A 195 -5.29 -1.86 -15.45
N MET A 196 -5.12 -0.65 -15.99
CA MET A 196 -3.85 0.08 -16.03
C MET A 196 -3.65 0.98 -14.81
N SER A 197 -4.35 0.70 -13.72
CA SER A 197 -4.22 1.43 -12.46
C SER A 197 -3.86 0.52 -11.31
N ARG A 198 -3.08 1.07 -10.38
CA ARG A 198 -2.75 0.43 -9.12
C ARG A 198 -3.67 0.90 -8.00
N TRP A 199 -4.30 -0.06 -7.33
CA TRP A 199 -5.35 0.17 -6.33
C TRP A 199 -5.02 -0.48 -5.01
N ARG A 200 -5.20 0.22 -3.89
CA ARG A 200 -5.11 -0.36 -2.54
C ARG A 200 -6.40 -0.11 -1.78
N THR A 201 -6.65 -0.91 -0.75
CA THR A 201 -7.70 -0.61 0.20
C THR A 201 -7.20 0.30 1.34
N THR A 202 -8.03 1.24 1.73
CA THR A 202 -7.81 2.15 2.87
C THR A 202 -8.10 1.44 4.19
N LYS A 203 -7.85 2.11 5.34
CA LYS A 203 -8.17 1.54 6.68
C LYS A 203 -9.65 1.18 6.84
N THR A 204 -10.52 1.85 6.08
CA THR A 204 -11.97 1.67 6.10
C THR A 204 -12.46 0.70 5.02
N GLY A 205 -11.56 0.01 4.31
CA GLY A 205 -11.90 -0.97 3.28
C GLY A 205 -12.27 -0.37 1.92
N ARG A 206 -12.25 0.96 1.76
CA ARG A 206 -12.51 1.61 0.46
C ARG A 206 -11.31 1.52 -0.46
N TRP A 207 -11.55 1.33 -1.76
CA TRP A 207 -10.52 1.44 -2.79
C TRP A 207 -9.98 2.86 -2.90
N ALA A 208 -8.68 2.96 -3.16
CA ALA A 208 -7.99 4.20 -3.47
C ALA A 208 -6.83 3.92 -4.45
N PRO A 209 -6.59 4.79 -5.42
CA PRO A 209 -5.42 4.73 -6.27
C PRO A 209 -4.16 4.99 -5.42
N SER A 210 -3.07 4.28 -5.71
CA SER A 210 -1.82 4.45 -4.97
C SER A 210 -0.63 4.02 -5.80
N LEU A 211 0.39 4.87 -5.84
CA LEU A 211 1.74 4.52 -6.29
C LEU A 211 2.73 4.85 -5.16
N PRO A 212 3.81 4.07 -5.04
CA PRO A 212 4.83 4.33 -4.05
C PRO A 212 5.69 5.52 -4.51
N THR A 213 5.58 6.63 -3.78
CA THR A 213 6.46 7.79 -3.95
C THR A 213 7.36 8.00 -2.75
N ASP A 214 8.44 8.74 -2.95
CA ASP A 214 9.32 9.25 -1.90
C ASP A 214 8.85 10.58 -1.29
N SER A 215 9.65 11.20 -0.42
CA SER A 215 9.32 12.48 0.24
C SER A 215 9.17 13.64 -0.75
N HIS A 216 9.85 13.55 -1.89
CA HIS A 216 9.80 14.52 -2.98
C HIS A 216 8.68 14.22 -3.99
N GLY A 217 7.96 13.12 -3.80
CA GLY A 217 6.87 12.70 -4.66
C GLY A 217 7.32 12.02 -5.95
N LEU A 218 8.59 11.63 -6.09
CA LEU A 218 9.09 10.83 -7.20
C LEU A 218 8.72 9.37 -7.01
N ILE A 219 8.55 8.65 -8.12
CA ILE A 219 8.20 7.22 -8.10
C ILE A 219 9.41 6.38 -7.65
N VAL A 220 9.20 5.48 -6.69
CA VAL A 220 10.25 4.60 -6.16
C VAL A 220 10.34 3.30 -7.00
N PRO A 221 11.42 3.04 -7.77
CA PRO A 221 11.44 1.98 -8.78
C PRO A 221 11.22 0.57 -8.21
N TRP A 222 11.98 0.17 -7.19
CA TRP A 222 11.85 -1.17 -6.61
C TRP A 222 10.47 -1.40 -5.99
N ARG A 223 9.85 -0.36 -5.39
CA ARG A 223 8.51 -0.50 -4.84
C ARG A 223 7.48 -0.69 -5.94
N VAL A 224 7.60 -0.01 -7.08
CA VAL A 224 6.73 -0.28 -8.25
C VAL A 224 6.97 -1.68 -8.80
N ALA A 225 8.22 -2.11 -8.95
CA ALA A 225 8.55 -3.45 -9.41
C ALA A 225 7.93 -4.52 -8.49
N GLU A 226 8.01 -4.36 -7.17
CA GLU A 226 7.36 -5.24 -6.19
C GLU A 226 5.85 -5.39 -6.45
N LEU A 227 5.15 -4.29 -6.77
CA LEU A 227 3.71 -4.30 -7.04
C LEU A 227 3.32 -5.10 -8.28
N VAL A 228 4.26 -5.30 -9.20
CA VAL A 228 4.04 -6.04 -10.45
C VAL A 228 4.46 -7.51 -10.28
N LEU A 229 5.52 -7.75 -9.51
CA LEU A 229 6.05 -9.09 -9.23
C LEU A 229 5.24 -9.84 -8.17
N ASP A 230 4.52 -9.12 -7.31
CA ASP A 230 3.58 -9.66 -6.33
C ASP A 230 2.19 -9.02 -6.50
N PRO A 231 1.47 -9.34 -7.59
CA PRO A 231 0.25 -8.62 -7.98
C PRO A 231 -0.94 -8.85 -7.03
N ASP A 232 -0.90 -9.94 -6.25
CA ASP A 232 -1.87 -10.27 -5.21
C ASP A 232 -1.33 -9.97 -3.79
N GLY A 233 -0.19 -9.28 -3.73
CA GLY A 233 0.45 -8.87 -2.49
C GLY A 233 -0.43 -7.96 -1.65
N THR A 234 -0.04 -7.79 -0.39
CA THR A 234 -0.72 -6.86 0.52
C THR A 234 0.13 -5.63 0.77
N GLU A 235 -0.49 -4.46 0.75
CA GLU A 235 0.17 -3.20 1.12
C GLU A 235 -0.24 -2.82 2.54
N SER A 236 0.71 -2.80 3.48
CA SER A 236 0.42 -2.61 4.91
C SER A 236 -0.63 -3.60 5.45
N GLY A 237 -0.58 -4.86 4.99
CA GLY A 237 -1.51 -5.92 5.39
C GLY A 237 -2.92 -5.79 4.80
N ARG A 238 -3.08 -5.02 3.71
CA ARG A 238 -4.35 -4.82 3.04
C ARG A 238 -4.32 -5.22 1.56
N PRO A 239 -5.45 -5.67 1.00
CA PRO A 239 -5.54 -5.98 -0.43
C PRO A 239 -5.08 -4.82 -1.31
N ALA A 240 -4.23 -5.18 -2.25
CA ALA A 240 -3.78 -4.37 -3.37
C ALA A 240 -4.11 -5.11 -4.67
N ARG A 241 -4.30 -4.37 -5.77
CA ARG A 241 -4.51 -4.95 -7.10
C ARG A 241 -4.07 -4.04 -8.23
N SER A 242 -3.68 -4.65 -9.34
CA SER A 242 -3.56 -4.03 -10.66
C SER A 242 -3.95 -5.06 -11.71
N GLY A 243 -4.93 -4.74 -12.57
CA GLY A 243 -5.42 -5.68 -13.57
C GLY A 243 -4.36 -6.05 -14.61
N ALA A 244 -3.54 -5.08 -15.02
CA ALA A 244 -2.41 -5.31 -15.92
C ALA A 244 -1.33 -6.19 -15.28
N ALA A 245 -0.96 -5.95 -14.01
CA ALA A 245 0.01 -6.79 -13.31
C ALA A 245 -0.50 -8.24 -13.13
N GLN A 246 -1.76 -8.41 -12.74
CA GLN A 246 -2.40 -9.74 -12.65
C GLN A 246 -2.50 -10.43 -14.01
N HIS A 247 -2.72 -9.67 -15.08
CA HIS A 247 -2.70 -10.22 -16.43
C HIS A 247 -1.29 -10.67 -16.83
N LEU A 248 -0.28 -9.82 -16.61
CA LEU A 248 1.11 -10.15 -16.90
C LEU A 248 1.54 -11.42 -16.17
N ALA A 249 1.24 -11.56 -14.87
CA ALA A 249 1.56 -12.76 -14.11
C ALA A 249 0.95 -14.03 -14.74
N ARG A 250 -0.34 -13.98 -15.12
CA ARG A 250 -0.99 -15.12 -15.81
C ARG A 250 -0.33 -15.46 -17.14
N VAL A 251 0.05 -14.47 -17.94
CA VAL A 251 0.71 -14.68 -19.25
C VAL A 251 2.12 -15.25 -19.07
N LEU A 252 2.85 -14.80 -18.04
CA LEU A 252 4.16 -15.36 -17.68
C LEU A 252 4.06 -16.82 -17.22
N ASP A 253 3.07 -17.14 -16.39
CA ASP A 253 2.83 -18.51 -15.89
C ASP A 253 2.42 -19.47 -17.01
N GLN A 254 1.86 -18.96 -18.11
CA GLN A 254 1.56 -19.72 -19.33
C GLN A 254 2.79 -19.92 -20.23
N GLY A 255 3.94 -19.29 -19.94
CA GLY A 255 5.16 -19.41 -20.75
C GLY A 255 5.18 -18.59 -22.04
N GLU A 256 4.14 -17.81 -22.33
CA GLU A 256 3.98 -17.03 -23.57
C GLU A 256 5.06 -15.95 -23.76
N LEU A 257 5.69 -15.52 -22.66
CA LEU A 257 6.72 -14.48 -22.66
C LEU A 257 8.12 -15.00 -22.37
N THR A 258 8.37 -16.31 -22.30
CA THR A 258 9.70 -16.84 -21.94
C THR A 258 10.82 -16.31 -22.84
N ASN A 259 10.55 -16.09 -24.14
CA ASN A 259 11.52 -15.55 -25.10
C ASN A 259 11.39 -14.03 -25.30
N TYR A 260 10.64 -13.35 -24.44
CA TYR A 260 10.46 -11.91 -24.51
C TYR A 260 11.66 -11.19 -23.90
N GLY A 261 12.03 -10.04 -24.48
CA GLY A 261 13.12 -9.20 -23.98
C GLY A 261 12.81 -8.58 -22.60
N PRO A 262 13.68 -7.70 -22.10
CA PRO A 262 13.44 -6.98 -20.85
C PRO A 262 12.10 -6.23 -20.88
N LEU A 263 11.26 -6.51 -19.89
CA LEU A 263 10.00 -5.80 -19.68
C LEU A 263 10.23 -4.57 -18.78
N ARG A 264 9.42 -3.54 -19.01
CA ARG A 264 9.43 -2.29 -18.23
C ARG A 264 8.01 -1.93 -17.84
N VAL A 265 7.86 -1.10 -16.83
CA VAL A 265 6.58 -0.58 -16.35
C VAL A 265 6.65 0.92 -16.31
N GLU A 266 5.76 1.57 -17.04
CA GLU A 266 5.55 3.01 -16.92
C GLU A 266 4.56 3.23 -15.76
N ALA A 267 5.01 3.97 -14.75
CA ALA A 267 4.18 4.34 -13.61
C ALA A 267 4.06 5.87 -13.53
N SER A 268 2.85 6.39 -13.40
CA SER A 268 2.62 7.83 -13.25
C SER A 268 1.44 8.19 -12.36
N ALA A 269 1.57 9.32 -11.67
CA ALA A 269 0.53 9.86 -10.80
C ALA A 269 0.49 11.39 -10.86
N VAL A 270 -0.72 11.96 -10.92
CA VAL A 270 -0.92 13.41 -10.90
C VAL A 270 -0.86 13.94 -9.47
N GLN A 271 0.01 14.90 -9.23
CA GLN A 271 0.15 15.61 -7.98
C GLN A 271 -0.71 16.88 -7.99
N HIS A 272 -1.43 17.12 -6.90
CA HIS A 272 -2.29 18.28 -6.76
C HIS A 272 -1.82 19.14 -5.60
N THR A 273 -1.90 20.47 -5.74
CA THR A 273 -1.42 21.41 -4.70
C THR A 273 -2.28 21.37 -3.43
N THR A 274 -3.55 20.96 -3.54
CA THR A 274 -4.49 20.96 -2.42
C THR A 274 -5.34 19.70 -2.38
N LYS A 275 -5.92 19.41 -1.21
CA LYS A 275 -6.94 18.36 -1.02
C LYS A 275 -8.17 18.52 -1.93
N HIS A 276 -8.44 19.74 -2.39
CA HIS A 276 -9.57 20.05 -3.26
C HIS A 276 -9.27 19.74 -4.73
N ARG A 277 -8.01 19.42 -5.06
CA ARG A 277 -7.58 18.96 -6.40
C ARG A 277 -7.99 19.93 -7.51
N SER A 278 -7.96 21.22 -7.21
CA SER A 278 -8.32 22.31 -8.12
C SER A 278 -7.16 22.83 -8.97
N VAL A 279 -5.94 22.33 -8.72
CA VAL A 279 -4.71 22.69 -9.43
C VAL A 279 -3.78 21.47 -9.43
N ILE A 280 -3.16 21.19 -10.58
CA ILE A 280 -2.09 20.20 -10.74
C ILE A 280 -0.75 20.88 -10.48
N SER A 281 0.05 20.35 -9.56
CA SER A 281 1.41 20.83 -9.30
C SER A 281 2.46 20.13 -10.16
N GLY A 282 2.15 18.93 -10.64
CA GLY A 282 3.07 18.13 -11.44
C GLY A 282 2.49 16.75 -11.73
N VAL A 283 3.21 16.00 -12.55
CA VAL A 283 2.94 14.59 -12.80
C VAL A 283 4.23 13.84 -12.52
N ALA A 284 4.22 13.00 -11.49
CA ALA A 284 5.35 12.11 -11.23
C ALA A 284 5.25 10.94 -12.20
N SER A 285 6.34 10.61 -12.88
CA SER A 285 6.43 9.47 -13.78
C SER A 285 7.79 8.80 -13.69
N ALA A 286 7.82 7.47 -13.86
CA ALA A 286 9.05 6.72 -14.01
C ALA A 286 8.84 5.49 -14.89
N LEU A 287 9.84 5.20 -15.72
CA LEU A 287 9.96 3.96 -16.45
C LEU A 287 10.79 2.98 -15.62
N VAL A 288 10.11 2.03 -14.98
CA VAL A 288 10.69 1.08 -14.03
C VAL A 288 11.07 -0.20 -14.74
N PRO A 289 12.36 -0.60 -14.76
CA PRO A 289 12.75 -1.88 -15.32
C PRO A 289 12.27 -3.03 -14.43
N LEU A 290 11.78 -4.08 -15.10
CA LEU A 290 11.57 -5.40 -14.50
C LEU A 290 12.74 -6.29 -14.93
N ALA A 291 12.44 -7.46 -15.48
CA ALA A 291 13.41 -8.42 -15.96
C ALA A 291 13.02 -8.92 -17.36
N ASN A 292 13.88 -9.72 -17.98
CA ASN A 292 13.52 -10.42 -19.21
C ASN A 292 12.43 -11.48 -18.95
N GLY A 293 11.72 -11.84 -20.00
CA GLY A 293 10.60 -12.76 -19.89
C GLY A 293 10.97 -14.16 -19.38
N ARG A 294 12.21 -14.63 -19.62
CA ARG A 294 12.71 -15.90 -19.08
C ARG A 294 12.81 -15.88 -17.56
N GLN A 295 13.47 -14.87 -16.99
CA GLN A 295 13.61 -14.71 -15.54
C GLN A 295 12.26 -14.46 -14.87
N LEU A 296 11.36 -13.74 -15.54
CA LEU A 296 10.01 -13.49 -15.02
C LEU A 296 9.12 -14.74 -15.11
N ALA A 297 9.28 -15.58 -16.13
CA ALA A 297 8.54 -16.84 -16.24
C ALA A 297 8.99 -17.88 -15.20
N ASP A 298 10.26 -17.84 -14.80
CA ASP A 298 10.80 -18.65 -13.70
C ASP A 298 10.27 -18.17 -12.32
N PRO A 299 9.53 -19.00 -11.57
CA PRO A 299 9.05 -18.64 -10.23
C PRO A 299 10.18 -18.21 -9.28
N ASP A 300 11.34 -18.85 -9.33
CA ASP A 300 12.47 -18.54 -8.45
C ASP A 300 13.13 -17.22 -8.85
N GLY A 301 13.33 -16.99 -10.16
CA GLY A 301 13.77 -15.72 -10.72
C GLY A 301 12.85 -14.54 -10.34
N ARG A 302 11.53 -14.72 -10.51
CA ARG A 302 10.51 -13.73 -10.13
C ARG A 302 10.51 -13.47 -8.63
N ALA A 303 10.55 -14.51 -7.80
CA ALA A 303 10.61 -14.39 -6.34
C ALA A 303 11.89 -13.69 -5.86
N GLY A 304 13.03 -13.98 -6.49
CA GLY A 304 14.32 -13.35 -6.22
C GLY A 304 14.30 -11.84 -6.49
N LEU A 305 13.71 -11.41 -7.61
CA LEU A 305 13.56 -9.99 -7.94
C LEU A 305 12.62 -9.27 -6.96
N ALA A 306 11.50 -9.92 -6.59
CA ALA A 306 10.58 -9.38 -5.60
C ALA A 306 11.24 -9.26 -4.21
N ALA A 307 12.09 -10.23 -3.83
CA ALA A 307 12.86 -10.18 -2.59
C ALA A 307 13.90 -9.05 -2.59
N ALA A 308 14.58 -8.82 -3.71
CA ALA A 308 15.51 -7.70 -3.87
C ALA A 308 14.80 -6.34 -3.71
N ALA A 309 13.59 -6.21 -4.29
CA ALA A 309 12.78 -5.01 -4.11
C ALA A 309 12.36 -4.79 -2.64
N ARG A 310 11.89 -5.85 -1.97
CA ARG A 310 11.53 -5.82 -0.54
C ARG A 310 12.71 -5.48 0.36
N ALA A 311 13.91 -5.96 0.02
CA ALA A 311 15.12 -5.66 0.77
C ALA A 311 15.35 -4.14 0.84
N ALA A 312 15.30 -3.45 -0.31
CA ALA A 312 15.47 -2.00 -0.38
C ALA A 312 14.45 -1.27 0.49
N THR A 313 13.15 -1.57 0.33
CA THR A 313 12.07 -1.03 1.17
C THR A 313 12.32 -1.26 2.67
N THR A 314 12.84 -2.43 3.04
CA THR A 314 13.14 -2.76 4.44
C THR A 314 14.29 -1.93 4.99
N TYR A 315 15.37 -1.73 4.23
CA TYR A 315 16.46 -0.84 4.62
C TYR A 315 15.98 0.60 4.80
N GLN A 316 15.18 1.14 3.86
CA GLN A 316 14.58 2.47 3.98
C GLN A 316 13.77 2.61 5.27
N GLN A 317 12.83 1.68 5.50
CA GLN A 317 11.92 1.72 6.64
C GLN A 317 12.64 1.58 7.99
N ARG A 318 13.71 0.78 8.05
CA ARG A 318 14.54 0.63 9.25
C ARG A 318 15.33 1.90 9.53
N THR A 319 16.04 2.42 8.54
CA THR A 319 16.83 3.65 8.67
C THR A 319 15.92 4.80 9.10
N TRP A 320 14.74 4.95 8.49
CA TRP A 320 13.71 5.89 8.92
C TRP A 320 13.34 5.72 10.40
N ASN A 321 13.01 4.49 10.81
CA ASN A 321 12.56 4.21 12.18
C ASN A 321 13.63 4.43 13.24
N ILE A 322 14.89 4.24 12.90
CA ILE A 322 16.04 4.52 13.76
C ILE A 322 16.23 6.03 13.85
N LEU A 323 16.42 6.70 12.71
CA LEU A 323 16.77 8.11 12.66
C LEU A 323 15.66 9.00 13.22
N ARG A 324 14.37 8.72 12.94
CA ARG A 324 13.26 9.53 13.48
C ARG A 324 13.15 9.48 15.00
N LYS A 325 13.66 8.42 15.64
CA LYS A 325 13.71 8.33 17.11
C LYS A 325 14.89 9.12 17.65
N THR A 326 16.02 9.11 16.94
CA THR A 326 17.23 9.84 17.30
C THR A 326 17.09 11.36 17.07
N LEU A 327 16.40 11.77 16.00
CA LEU A 327 16.26 13.15 15.55
C LEU A 327 14.78 13.50 15.29
N PRO A 328 13.92 13.51 16.32
CA PRO A 328 12.48 13.70 16.14
C PRO A 328 12.08 15.06 15.57
N GLN A 329 12.95 16.07 15.72
CA GLN A 329 12.76 17.44 15.20
C GLN A 329 13.10 17.57 13.71
N HIS A 330 13.83 16.59 13.12
CA HIS A 330 14.37 16.69 11.76
C HIS A 330 13.75 15.67 10.80
N GLN A 331 12.48 15.32 10.97
CA GLN A 331 11.83 14.25 10.21
C GLN A 331 11.89 14.44 8.70
N GLN A 332 11.74 15.68 8.19
CA GLN A 332 11.84 15.92 6.75
C GLN A 332 13.26 15.65 6.22
N ALA A 333 14.29 16.22 6.86
CA ALA A 333 15.69 15.99 6.46
C ALA A 333 16.13 14.53 6.61
N ILE A 334 15.43 13.74 7.44
CA ILE A 334 15.61 12.29 7.52
C ILE A 334 14.92 11.61 6.34
N ALA A 335 13.69 12.02 6.00
CA ALA A 335 12.91 11.46 4.88
C ALA A 335 13.72 11.54 3.59
N ASP A 336 14.20 12.74 3.27
CA ASP A 336 14.97 13.03 2.05
C ASP A 336 16.23 12.15 1.92
N ARG A 337 16.84 11.74 3.04
CA ARG A 337 18.00 10.84 3.07
C ARG A 337 17.65 9.36 2.97
N VAL A 338 16.52 8.94 3.53
CA VAL A 338 16.12 7.51 3.53
C VAL A 338 15.35 7.10 2.29
N ASP A 339 15.12 8.03 1.37
CA ASP A 339 14.45 7.77 0.10
C ASP A 339 15.35 7.06 -0.92
N PHE A 340 16.67 7.04 -0.70
CA PHE A 340 17.65 6.33 -1.51
C PHE A 340 17.56 6.68 -3.00
N MET A 341 17.23 7.93 -3.31
CA MET A 341 17.08 8.43 -4.68
C MET A 341 18.33 8.16 -5.54
N ALA A 342 19.53 8.21 -4.93
CA ALA A 342 20.81 7.88 -5.59
C ALA A 342 20.92 6.42 -6.10
N LEU A 343 20.04 5.52 -5.65
CA LEU A 343 19.98 4.13 -6.08
C LEU A 343 18.92 3.87 -7.14
N TYR A 344 18.09 4.85 -7.52
CA TYR A 344 17.01 4.65 -8.49
C TYR A 344 17.55 4.16 -9.84
N ASP A 345 18.60 4.81 -10.35
CA ASP A 345 19.24 4.45 -11.62
C ASP A 345 20.02 3.12 -11.56
N ARG A 346 20.25 2.58 -10.36
CA ARG A 346 20.92 1.28 -10.16
C ARG A 346 19.96 0.10 -10.25
N TRP A 347 18.65 0.34 -10.14
CA TRP A 347 17.65 -0.73 -10.14
C TRP A 347 17.68 -1.58 -11.42
N ASP A 348 17.92 -0.97 -12.59
CA ASP A 348 18.05 -1.70 -13.87
C ASP A 348 19.21 -2.70 -13.83
N SER A 349 20.38 -2.25 -13.36
CA SER A 349 21.56 -3.11 -13.22
C SER A 349 21.34 -4.23 -12.22
N VAL A 350 20.59 -3.97 -11.14
CA VAL A 350 20.26 -4.99 -10.14
C VAL A 350 19.36 -6.07 -10.75
N ALA A 351 18.34 -5.69 -11.52
CA ALA A 351 17.47 -6.65 -12.17
C ALA A 351 18.23 -7.55 -13.15
N GLN A 352 19.16 -6.97 -13.93
CA GLN A 352 20.03 -7.72 -14.83
C GLN A 352 21.00 -8.66 -14.07
N LEU A 353 21.67 -8.17 -13.02
CA LEU A 353 22.56 -9.00 -12.20
C LEU A 353 21.85 -10.20 -11.59
N LEU A 354 20.60 -10.01 -11.14
CA LEU A 354 19.78 -11.09 -10.60
C LEU A 354 19.35 -12.11 -11.66
N ALA A 355 19.33 -11.72 -12.93
CA ALA A 355 19.07 -12.62 -14.05
C ALA A 355 20.28 -13.53 -14.31
N ASP A 356 21.48 -12.93 -14.33
CA ASP A 356 22.70 -13.60 -14.77
C ASP A 356 23.32 -14.46 -13.65
N ALA A 357 23.30 -13.96 -12.41
CA ALA A 357 23.87 -14.65 -11.24
C ALA A 357 23.01 -14.37 -10.01
N PRO A 358 21.92 -15.13 -9.76
CA PRO A 358 20.94 -14.80 -8.72
C PRO A 358 21.53 -14.64 -7.31
N VAL A 359 22.51 -15.48 -6.93
CA VAL A 359 23.16 -15.43 -5.61
C VAL A 359 24.06 -14.19 -5.52
N ASP A 360 24.97 -14.03 -6.47
CA ASP A 360 25.93 -12.92 -6.47
C ASP A 360 25.24 -11.56 -6.66
N GLY A 361 24.17 -11.52 -7.46
CA GLY A 361 23.32 -10.35 -7.65
C GLY A 361 22.62 -9.92 -6.36
N ARG A 362 22.06 -10.86 -5.58
CA ARG A 362 21.48 -10.55 -4.26
C ARG A 362 22.53 -10.00 -3.29
N THR A 363 23.68 -10.65 -3.23
CA THR A 363 24.80 -10.22 -2.37
C THR A 363 25.28 -8.83 -2.74
N THR A 364 25.46 -8.57 -4.04
CA THR A 364 25.88 -7.27 -4.57
C THR A 364 24.86 -6.19 -4.25
N TRP A 365 23.56 -6.45 -4.45
CA TRP A 365 22.51 -5.49 -4.14
C TRP A 365 22.45 -5.14 -2.65
N ARG A 366 22.51 -6.13 -1.77
CA ARG A 366 22.53 -5.89 -0.32
C ARG A 366 23.78 -5.12 0.12
N ARG A 367 24.93 -5.37 -0.51
CA ARG A 367 26.14 -4.58 -0.27
C ARG A 367 25.92 -3.11 -0.65
N MET A 368 25.37 -2.83 -1.83
CA MET A 368 25.05 -1.47 -2.27
C MET A 368 24.11 -0.75 -1.28
N LEU A 369 23.04 -1.42 -0.85
CA LEU A 369 22.10 -0.87 0.14
C LEU A 369 22.79 -0.54 1.47
N ARG A 370 23.64 -1.44 1.99
CA ARG A 370 24.39 -1.22 3.23
C ARG A 370 25.38 -0.07 3.12
N THR A 371 26.13 -0.02 2.01
CA THR A 371 27.08 1.07 1.74
C THR A 371 26.34 2.40 1.69
N HIS A 372 25.22 2.46 0.99
CA HIS A 372 24.43 3.70 0.91
C HIS A 372 23.87 4.12 2.26
N VAL A 373 23.25 3.21 3.03
CA VAL A 373 22.80 3.48 4.41
C VAL A 373 23.95 3.99 5.29
N THR A 374 25.15 3.45 5.09
CA THR A 374 26.33 3.86 5.83
C THR A 374 26.70 5.30 5.52
N GLN A 375 26.83 5.63 4.23
CA GLN A 375 27.15 6.97 3.76
C GLN A 375 26.12 8.00 4.26
N GLU A 376 24.83 7.69 4.20
CA GLU A 376 23.76 8.58 4.65
C GLU A 376 23.82 8.83 6.17
N ILE A 377 24.08 7.80 6.98
CA ILE A 377 24.20 7.97 8.44
C ILE A 377 25.49 8.69 8.82
N GLU A 378 26.60 8.39 8.15
CA GLU A 378 27.90 9.03 8.40
C GLU A 378 27.90 10.52 8.05
N ALA A 379 27.14 10.91 7.02
CA ALA A 379 26.95 12.30 6.61
C ALA A 379 26.11 13.13 7.60
N LEU A 380 25.44 12.51 8.59
CA LEU A 380 24.66 13.25 9.59
C LEU A 380 25.58 14.00 10.56
N PRO A 381 25.22 15.20 11.03
CA PRO A 381 25.97 15.92 12.07
C PRO A 381 25.67 15.35 13.48
N LEU A 382 25.92 14.05 13.68
CA LEU A 382 25.66 13.32 14.91
C LEU A 382 26.96 12.89 15.62
N PRO A 383 26.97 12.73 16.96
CA PRO A 383 28.09 12.12 17.67
C PRO A 383 28.42 10.72 17.14
N LEU A 384 29.70 10.36 17.11
CA LEU A 384 30.18 9.07 16.58
C LEU A 384 29.48 7.86 17.21
N GLN A 385 29.23 7.88 18.52
CA GLN A 385 28.55 6.80 19.24
C GLN A 385 27.10 6.60 18.77
N VAL A 386 26.41 7.70 18.45
CA VAL A 386 25.03 7.67 17.95
C VAL A 386 24.99 7.13 16.52
N LYS A 387 25.94 7.55 15.68
CA LYS A 387 26.12 7.01 14.32
C LYS A 387 26.40 5.51 14.35
N ALA A 388 27.35 5.09 15.18
CA ALA A 388 27.70 3.68 15.34
C ALA A 388 26.48 2.84 15.77
N ALA A 389 25.73 3.29 16.78
CA ALA A 389 24.52 2.60 17.23
C ALA A 389 23.44 2.52 16.13
N ALA A 390 23.25 3.59 15.36
CA ALA A 390 22.31 3.61 14.24
C ALA A 390 22.74 2.66 13.12
N LEU A 391 24.03 2.61 12.77
CA LEU A 391 24.59 1.70 11.77
C LEU A 391 24.40 0.24 12.15
N VAL A 392 24.69 -0.13 13.41
CA VAL A 392 24.49 -1.51 13.90
C VAL A 392 23.02 -1.93 13.75
N GLN A 393 22.08 -1.05 14.10
CA GLN A 393 20.65 -1.36 13.99
C GLN A 393 20.17 -1.39 12.53
N ALA A 394 20.69 -0.52 11.67
CA ALA A 394 20.29 -0.45 10.27
C ALA A 394 20.84 -1.61 9.43
N ARG A 395 22.04 -2.11 9.75
CA ARG A 395 22.73 -3.22 9.05
C ARG A 395 22.33 -4.62 9.51
N GLY A 396 21.54 -4.77 10.58
CA GLY A 396 21.09 -6.08 11.08
C GLY A 396 20.31 -6.90 10.04
N SER A 397 20.23 -8.23 10.21
CA SER A 397 19.58 -9.18 9.27
C SER A 397 18.19 -8.74 8.84
N VAL A 398 17.81 -9.04 7.59
CA VAL A 398 16.53 -8.68 6.97
C VAL A 398 15.66 -9.95 6.97
N PRO A 399 14.72 -10.14 7.92
CA PRO A 399 13.84 -11.29 7.87
C PRO A 399 12.97 -11.22 6.61
N ASP A 400 12.85 -12.34 5.90
CA ASP A 400 11.86 -12.47 4.83
C ASP A 400 10.43 -12.35 5.43
N THR A 401 9.73 -11.29 5.06
CA THR A 401 8.50 -10.85 5.72
C THR A 401 7.28 -11.71 5.39
N ARG A 402 7.37 -12.68 4.47
CA ARG A 402 6.26 -13.61 4.20
C ARG A 402 5.98 -14.56 5.36
N ARG A 403 6.99 -15.08 6.05
CA ARG A 403 6.77 -16.01 7.19
C ARG A 403 6.16 -15.36 8.43
N HIS A 404 6.37 -14.06 8.60
CA HIS A 404 5.74 -13.34 9.70
C HIS A 404 4.26 -13.04 9.46
N GLY A 405 3.74 -13.14 8.23
CA GLY A 405 2.31 -12.97 7.95
C GLY A 405 1.46 -14.07 8.59
N GLU A 406 1.86 -15.33 8.41
CA GLU A 406 1.15 -16.49 8.98
C GLU A 406 1.43 -16.65 10.49
N ALA A 407 2.66 -16.41 10.93
CA ALA A 407 3.00 -16.48 12.37
C ALA A 407 2.45 -15.28 13.17
N SER A 408 2.27 -14.10 12.57
CA SER A 408 1.63 -12.97 13.25
C SER A 408 0.12 -13.10 13.26
N GLN A 409 -0.51 -13.85 12.34
CA GLN A 409 -1.91 -14.23 12.48
C GLN A 409 -2.12 -15.16 13.68
N SER A 410 -1.20 -16.10 13.95
CA SER A 410 -1.30 -16.99 15.12
C SER A 410 -0.92 -16.31 16.44
N VAL A 411 0.04 -15.38 16.45
CA VAL A 411 0.41 -14.61 17.66
C VAL A 411 -0.55 -13.44 17.93
N ALA A 412 -1.13 -12.82 16.90
CA ALA A 412 -2.24 -11.87 17.06
C ALA A 412 -3.54 -12.60 17.45
N ALA A 413 -3.77 -13.83 17.00
CA ALA A 413 -4.85 -14.68 17.51
C ALA A 413 -4.66 -15.01 19.00
N TRP A 414 -3.43 -15.22 19.46
CA TRP A 414 -3.15 -15.46 20.89
C TRP A 414 -3.17 -14.20 21.76
N LYS A 415 -2.76 -13.03 21.24
CA LYS A 415 -2.86 -11.75 21.97
C LYS A 415 -4.25 -11.10 21.91
N ASN A 416 -5.10 -11.50 20.96
CA ASN A 416 -6.51 -11.09 20.89
C ASN A 416 -7.47 -12.14 21.47
N ALA A 417 -6.95 -13.19 22.12
CA ALA A 417 -7.74 -14.16 22.87
C ALA A 417 -8.04 -13.74 24.32
N THR A 418 -7.78 -12.49 24.71
CA THR A 418 -8.70 -11.84 25.65
C THR A 418 -9.93 -11.45 24.85
N VAL A 419 -10.98 -12.25 25.02
CA VAL A 419 -12.35 -12.00 24.54
C VAL A 419 -12.65 -10.50 24.61
N LYS A 420 -12.47 -9.79 23.49
CA LYS A 420 -13.19 -8.53 23.29
C LYS A 420 -14.62 -8.97 23.10
N ALA A 421 -15.37 -8.95 24.21
CA ALA A 421 -16.82 -8.99 24.18
C ALA A 421 -17.26 -8.12 23.00
N GLY A 422 -18.04 -8.71 22.09
CA GLY A 422 -18.58 -7.99 20.94
C GLY A 422 -19.15 -6.67 21.42
N ARG A 423 -18.96 -5.60 20.64
CA ARG A 423 -19.68 -4.34 20.89
C ARG A 423 -21.15 -4.70 21.16
N PRO A 424 -21.73 -4.31 22.32
CA PRO A 424 -23.11 -4.64 22.59
C PRO A 424 -23.97 -4.16 21.43
N THR A 425 -24.84 -5.02 20.92
CA THR A 425 -25.90 -4.65 19.99
C THR A 425 -26.54 -3.36 20.46
N ALA A 426 -26.59 -2.35 19.59
CA ALA A 426 -27.08 -1.03 19.95
C ALA A 426 -28.48 -1.15 20.58
N ARG A 427 -28.60 -0.85 21.88
CA ARG A 427 -29.87 -0.91 22.62
C ARG A 427 -30.93 -0.10 21.86
N ALA A 428 -32.01 -0.77 21.51
CA ALA A 428 -33.17 -0.18 20.88
C ALA A 428 -34.29 -0.02 21.93
N LEU A 429 -35.01 1.09 21.84
CA LEU A 429 -36.14 1.41 22.70
C LEU A 429 -37.37 1.64 21.81
N THR A 430 -38.49 1.04 22.18
CA THR A 430 -39.78 1.23 21.51
C THR A 430 -40.58 2.30 22.23
N ALA A 431 -40.83 3.43 21.58
CA ALA A 431 -41.63 4.53 22.12
C ALA A 431 -42.40 5.21 20.99
N PHE A 432 -43.60 5.73 21.28
CA PHE A 432 -44.48 6.36 20.28
C PHE A 432 -44.78 5.43 19.08
N GLY A 433 -44.85 4.12 19.31
CA GLY A 433 -45.08 3.10 18.27
C GLY A 433 -43.87 2.79 17.37
N GLU A 434 -42.71 3.42 17.58
CA GLU A 434 -41.50 3.22 16.77
C GLU A 434 -40.37 2.62 17.61
N THR A 435 -39.58 1.71 17.02
CA THR A 435 -38.37 1.17 17.65
C THR A 435 -37.12 1.83 17.06
N LYS A 436 -36.36 2.58 17.87
CA LYS A 436 -35.10 3.23 17.45
C LYS A 436 -33.98 2.96 18.43
N SER A 437 -32.73 3.06 17.97
CA SER A 437 -31.58 3.03 18.88
C SER A 437 -31.59 4.25 19.80
N LEU A 438 -31.03 4.12 21.01
CA LEU A 438 -30.94 5.25 21.95
C LEU A 438 -30.24 6.47 21.35
N SER A 439 -29.28 6.26 20.44
CA SER A 439 -28.59 7.36 19.74
C SER A 439 -29.47 8.07 18.72
N LYS A 440 -30.41 7.35 18.08
CA LYS A 440 -31.43 7.97 17.21
C LYS A 440 -32.49 8.69 18.05
N TRP A 441 -32.92 8.10 19.17
CA TRP A 441 -33.85 8.76 20.09
C TRP A 441 -33.27 10.05 20.68
N GLY A 442 -32.00 10.06 21.11
CA GLY A 442 -31.36 11.27 21.63
C GLY A 442 -31.17 12.41 20.62
N LYS A 443 -31.47 12.17 19.33
CA LYS A 443 -31.49 13.19 18.25
C LYS A 443 -32.90 13.46 17.74
N ASP A 444 -33.90 12.71 18.20
CA ASP A 444 -35.31 12.86 17.80
C ASP A 444 -35.88 14.11 18.50
N PRO A 445 -36.58 15.00 17.79
CA PRO A 445 -37.14 16.23 18.37
C PRO A 445 -38.09 15.99 19.54
N ARG A 446 -38.68 14.80 19.65
CA ARG A 446 -39.58 14.42 20.76
C ARG A 446 -38.83 14.03 22.04
N CYS A 447 -37.52 13.81 21.99
CA CYS A 447 -36.69 13.50 23.14
C CYS A 447 -36.25 14.78 23.85
N MET A 448 -36.82 15.05 25.03
CA MET A 448 -36.57 16.25 25.82
C MET A 448 -35.35 16.13 26.75
N VAL A 449 -34.65 14.98 26.73
CA VAL A 449 -33.48 14.72 27.58
C VAL A 449 -32.23 14.40 26.76
N SER A 450 -31.05 14.64 27.33
CA SER A 450 -29.77 14.31 26.69
C SER A 450 -29.57 12.80 26.56
N TYR A 451 -28.73 12.39 25.61
CA TYR A 451 -28.40 10.97 25.40
C TYR A 451 -27.91 10.25 26.67
N SER A 452 -27.10 10.92 27.50
CA SER A 452 -26.62 10.34 28.76
C SER A 452 -27.76 10.07 29.73
N THR A 453 -28.67 11.04 29.89
CA THR A 453 -29.85 10.91 30.76
C THR A 453 -30.81 9.84 30.25
N LEU A 454 -31.01 9.79 28.93
CA LEU A 454 -31.83 8.75 28.28
C LEU A 454 -31.26 7.35 28.55
N ARG A 455 -29.94 7.18 28.39
CA ARG A 455 -29.28 5.90 28.67
C ARG A 455 -29.47 5.49 30.13
N ASP A 456 -29.20 6.39 31.07
CA ASP A 456 -29.26 6.08 32.49
C ASP A 456 -30.71 5.77 32.95
N ARG A 457 -31.72 6.43 32.35
CA ARG A 457 -33.14 6.11 32.59
C ARG A 457 -33.56 4.77 32.01
N VAL A 458 -33.06 4.42 30.82
CA VAL A 458 -33.33 3.13 30.19
C VAL A 458 -32.70 1.98 30.98
N ASP A 459 -31.59 2.23 31.66
CA ASP A 459 -30.97 1.26 32.58
C ASP A 459 -31.79 1.04 33.87
N ALA A 460 -32.67 1.99 34.22
CA ALA A 460 -33.49 1.95 35.42
C ALA A 460 -34.95 1.53 35.15
N LEU A 461 -35.32 1.25 33.89
CA LEU A 461 -36.64 0.77 33.48
C LEU A 461 -36.98 -0.56 34.16
N LYS A 462 -38.21 -0.68 34.67
CA LYS A 462 -38.80 -1.94 35.10
C LYS A 462 -39.88 -2.38 34.11
N ASP A 463 -40.18 -3.67 34.07
CA ASP A 463 -41.24 -4.21 33.21
C ASP A 463 -42.59 -3.58 33.58
N GLY A 464 -43.21 -2.90 32.61
CA GLY A 464 -44.50 -2.21 32.76
C GLY A 464 -44.44 -0.67 32.71
N ASP A 465 -43.24 -0.07 32.75
CA ASP A 465 -43.06 1.39 32.64
C ASP A 465 -43.27 1.87 31.18
N ASP A 466 -43.96 3.01 30.99
CA ASP A 466 -44.18 3.61 29.67
C ASP A 466 -42.89 4.26 29.12
N PRO A 467 -42.30 3.75 28.03
CA PRO A 467 -41.06 4.27 27.46
C PRO A 467 -41.18 5.71 26.93
N THR A 468 -42.39 6.19 26.64
CA THR A 468 -42.61 7.55 26.15
C THR A 468 -42.36 8.61 27.23
N LEU A 469 -42.69 8.30 28.49
CA LEU A 469 -42.46 9.19 29.62
C LEU A 469 -40.97 9.40 29.92
N ILE A 470 -40.13 8.42 29.60
CA ILE A 470 -38.68 8.52 29.78
C ILE A 470 -38.03 9.54 28.86
N LEU A 471 -38.56 9.64 27.63
CA LEU A 471 -38.08 10.58 26.62
C LEU A 471 -38.57 12.01 26.90
N THR A 472 -39.73 12.18 27.52
CA THR A 472 -40.42 13.49 27.65
C THR A 472 -40.36 14.10 29.04
N THR A 473 -40.10 13.33 30.11
CA THR A 473 -40.06 13.87 31.47
C THR A 473 -38.82 14.76 31.68
N PRO A 474 -38.96 16.06 31.97
CA PRO A 474 -37.82 16.95 32.20
C PRO A 474 -36.98 16.52 33.42
N PRO A 475 -35.65 16.71 33.43
CA PRO A 475 -34.81 16.34 34.58
C PRO A 475 -35.06 17.31 35.75
N THR A 476 -35.37 16.77 36.94
CA THR A 476 -35.46 17.55 38.18
C THR A 476 -34.07 18.00 38.65
N ARG A 477 -33.92 19.29 38.95
CA ARG A 477 -32.63 19.92 39.32
C ARG A 477 -32.29 19.55 40.78
N GLY A 478 -31.34 18.64 41.01
CA GLY A 478 -30.94 18.26 42.38
C GLY A 478 -29.63 17.48 42.52
N LYS A 479 -28.67 18.12 43.20
CA LYS A 479 -27.43 17.67 43.89
C LYS A 479 -26.48 16.63 43.24
N ARG A 480 -25.22 17.07 43.09
CA ARG A 480 -24.01 16.33 42.70
C ARG A 480 -23.79 15.11 43.62
N ARG A 481 -23.95 13.88 43.10
CA ARG A 481 -23.65 12.64 43.83
C ARG A 481 -22.14 12.42 43.92
N THR A 482 -21.63 12.39 45.15
CA THR A 482 -20.33 11.80 45.50
C THR A 482 -20.41 10.29 45.32
N ARG A 483 -19.30 9.70 44.86
CA ARG A 483 -19.16 8.27 44.54
C ARG A 483 -19.20 7.44 45.82
N ALA A 484 -20.13 6.49 45.90
CA ALA A 484 -20.19 5.52 46.99
C ALA A 484 -19.03 4.50 46.91
N PRO A 485 -18.55 3.93 48.04
CA PRO A 485 -17.50 2.92 48.02
C PRO A 485 -18.00 1.61 47.40
N ALA A 486 -17.07 0.83 46.83
CA ALA A 486 -17.36 -0.42 46.15
C ALA A 486 -17.93 -1.50 47.11
N PRO A 487 -18.86 -2.36 46.67
CA PRO A 487 -19.36 -3.46 47.47
C PRO A 487 -18.32 -4.60 47.59
N ASP A 488 -18.42 -5.33 48.69
CA ASP A 488 -17.58 -6.43 49.13
C ASP A 488 -17.56 -7.59 48.09
N PRO A 489 -16.37 -8.05 47.64
CA PRO A 489 -16.21 -9.06 46.60
C PRO A 489 -16.64 -10.49 47.02
N SER A 490 -17.07 -10.70 48.27
CA SER A 490 -17.41 -12.03 48.80
C SER A 490 -18.79 -12.58 48.41
N THR A 491 -19.58 -11.87 47.60
CA THR A 491 -20.96 -12.28 47.23
C THR A 491 -21.17 -12.53 45.74
N ASP A 492 -20.12 -12.56 44.92
CA ASP A 492 -20.22 -12.83 43.48
C ASP A 492 -20.29 -14.35 43.18
N PRO A 493 -21.40 -14.87 42.62
CA PRO A 493 -21.53 -16.28 42.27
C PRO A 493 -20.54 -16.77 41.21
N HIS A 494 -19.84 -15.87 40.49
CA HIS A 494 -18.77 -16.24 39.56
C HIS A 494 -17.45 -16.62 40.23
N VAL A 495 -17.29 -16.36 41.55
CA VAL A 495 -16.07 -16.73 42.31
C VAL A 495 -16.13 -18.18 42.81
N GLN A 496 -17.32 -18.77 42.95
CA GLN A 496 -17.46 -20.16 43.42
C GLN A 496 -17.15 -21.24 42.37
N ALA A 497 -16.89 -20.87 41.10
CA ALA A 497 -16.51 -21.81 40.04
C ALA A 497 -14.98 -21.89 39.78
N GLN A 498 -14.15 -21.20 40.57
CA GLN A 498 -12.68 -21.17 40.39
C GLN A 498 -11.90 -22.05 41.39
N SER A 499 -12.55 -22.98 42.09
CA SER A 499 -11.89 -23.89 43.05
C SER A 499 -11.45 -25.24 42.49
N GLU A 500 -11.67 -25.53 41.21
CA GLU A 500 -11.13 -26.73 40.55
C GLU A 500 -9.94 -26.35 39.66
N GLY A 501 -8.72 -26.65 40.13
CA GLY A 501 -7.47 -26.31 39.43
C GLY A 501 -7.40 -26.88 38.01
N ARG A 502 -6.59 -26.25 37.14
CA ARG A 502 -6.37 -26.72 35.76
C ARG A 502 -5.55 -28.02 35.77
N HIS A 503 -5.91 -29.02 34.97
CA HIS A 503 -5.19 -30.29 34.89
C HIS A 503 -4.32 -30.37 33.62
N CYS A 504 -3.22 -31.12 33.67
CA CYS A 504 -2.38 -31.39 32.50
C CYS A 504 -3.13 -32.27 31.49
N HIS A 505 -3.23 -31.83 30.24
CA HIS A 505 -3.97 -32.55 29.18
C HIS A 505 -3.40 -33.95 28.86
N HIS A 506 -2.14 -34.25 29.24
CA HIS A 506 -1.49 -35.50 28.89
C HIS A 506 -1.49 -36.55 30.01
N CYS A 507 -1.35 -36.14 31.27
CA CYS A 507 -1.29 -37.07 32.42
C CYS A 507 -2.36 -36.85 33.48
N GLY A 508 -3.22 -35.84 33.33
CA GLY A 508 -4.33 -35.57 34.24
C GLY A 508 -3.94 -34.98 35.60
N THR A 509 -2.68 -34.62 35.83
CA THR A 509 -2.23 -34.05 37.13
C THR A 509 -2.62 -32.57 37.25
N LEU A 510 -3.04 -32.13 38.45
CA LEU A 510 -3.36 -30.73 38.76
C LEU A 510 -2.13 -29.83 38.55
N LEU A 511 -2.29 -28.73 37.84
CA LEU A 511 -1.26 -27.72 37.58
C LEU A 511 -1.23 -26.69 38.72
N PRO A 512 -0.06 -26.09 39.01
CA PRO A 512 0.05 -24.99 39.96
C PRO A 512 -0.82 -23.79 39.55
N PRO A 513 -1.33 -23.00 40.53
CA PRO A 513 -2.24 -21.89 40.28
C PRO A 513 -1.67 -20.77 39.38
N ASP A 514 -0.35 -20.65 39.30
CA ASP A 514 0.37 -19.56 38.62
C ASP A 514 0.32 -19.62 37.08
N GLY A 515 -0.24 -20.69 36.50
CA GLY A 515 -0.50 -20.79 35.06
C GLY A 515 0.75 -20.93 34.19
N THR A 516 1.88 -21.36 34.75
CA THR A 516 3.09 -21.64 33.97
C THR A 516 2.95 -22.96 33.19
N ARG A 517 2.89 -22.83 31.86
CA ARG A 517 2.85 -23.83 30.78
C ARG A 517 3.18 -25.29 31.19
N SER A 518 2.22 -26.20 31.02
CA SER A 518 2.31 -27.67 30.82
C SER A 518 3.72 -28.30 30.79
N ARG A 519 4.42 -28.39 31.94
CA ARG A 519 5.70 -29.11 32.09
C ARG A 519 5.86 -29.67 33.50
N CYS A 520 5.06 -30.66 33.89
CA CYS A 520 5.28 -31.36 35.16
C CYS A 520 6.55 -32.23 35.11
N ALA A 521 7.15 -32.48 36.29
CA ALA A 521 8.41 -33.21 36.43
C ALA A 521 8.34 -34.66 35.88
N ASP A 522 7.19 -35.34 36.03
CA ASP A 522 7.01 -36.70 35.52
C ASP A 522 6.98 -36.78 33.98
N CYS A 523 6.41 -35.78 33.30
CA CYS A 523 6.45 -35.67 31.84
C CYS A 523 7.84 -35.25 31.31
N LEU A 524 8.67 -34.63 32.14
CA LEU A 524 10.07 -34.36 31.81
C LEU A 524 10.94 -35.62 31.90
N LEU A 525 10.62 -36.52 32.85
CA LEU A 525 11.34 -37.78 33.07
C LEU A 525 10.94 -38.90 32.07
N LYS A 526 9.72 -38.88 31.51
CA LYS A 526 9.26 -39.84 30.49
C LYS A 526 9.80 -39.61 29.06
N ARG A 527 10.75 -38.69 28.85
CA ARG A 527 11.36 -38.41 27.54
C ARG A 527 12.21 -39.60 27.08
N SER A 528 11.58 -40.55 26.39
CA SER A 528 12.22 -41.73 25.83
C SER A 528 13.18 -41.35 24.68
N SER A 529 14.14 -42.23 24.40
CA SER A 529 15.04 -42.16 23.23
C SER A 529 14.29 -42.00 21.90
N ALA A 530 13.03 -42.45 21.81
CA ALA A 530 12.19 -42.30 20.62
C ALA A 530 11.75 -40.85 20.34
N ASP A 531 11.49 -40.02 21.37
CA ASP A 531 11.20 -38.57 21.19
C ASP A 531 12.44 -37.80 20.73
N PHE A 532 13.64 -38.24 21.13
CA PHE A 532 14.89 -37.69 20.61
C PHE A 532 15.08 -38.02 19.12
N VAL A 533 14.86 -39.28 18.72
CA VAL A 533 14.95 -39.72 17.31
C VAL A 533 13.96 -38.94 16.44
N TYR A 534 12.69 -38.87 16.84
CA TYR A 534 11.66 -38.13 16.09
C TYR A 534 11.98 -36.63 15.93
N ARG A 535 12.48 -35.97 16.99
CA ARG A 535 12.86 -34.55 16.91
C ARG A 535 14.12 -34.33 16.09
N LYS A 536 15.05 -35.29 16.11
CA LYS A 536 16.21 -35.27 15.24
C LYS A 536 15.79 -35.39 13.78
N GLU A 537 14.87 -36.29 13.44
CA GLU A 537 14.29 -36.40 12.08
C GLU A 537 13.64 -35.09 11.62
N ILE A 538 12.86 -34.43 12.48
CA ILE A 538 12.28 -33.11 12.18
C ILE A 538 13.38 -32.06 12.00
N ALA A 539 14.41 -32.07 12.85
CA ALA A 539 15.51 -31.13 12.76
C ALA A 539 16.32 -31.33 11.46
N ASP A 540 16.57 -32.58 11.06
CA ASP A 540 17.21 -32.96 9.81
C ASP A 540 16.37 -32.57 8.58
N ALA A 541 15.05 -32.77 8.63
CA ALA A 541 14.14 -32.36 7.55
C ALA A 541 14.13 -30.84 7.35
N ILE A 542 14.17 -30.06 8.43
CA ILE A 542 14.14 -28.58 8.38
C ILE A 542 15.53 -28.00 8.07
N PHE A 543 16.60 -28.67 8.51
CA PHE A 543 17.99 -28.26 8.29
C PHE A 543 18.82 -29.38 7.65
N PRO A 544 18.53 -29.73 6.39
CA PRO A 544 19.15 -30.86 5.69
C PRO A 544 20.64 -30.61 5.41
N GLU A 545 21.38 -31.69 5.15
CA GLU A 545 22.83 -31.64 4.90
C GLU A 545 23.21 -30.69 3.76
N SER A 546 22.38 -30.56 2.72
CA SER A 546 22.60 -29.60 1.63
C SER A 546 22.65 -28.15 2.11
N LYS A 547 21.72 -27.74 2.98
CA LYS A 547 21.73 -26.41 3.61
C LYS A 547 22.87 -26.26 4.60
N ARG A 548 23.21 -27.32 5.35
CA ARG A 548 24.35 -27.33 6.28
C ARG A 548 25.67 -27.07 5.55
N THR A 549 25.93 -27.81 4.48
CA THR A 549 27.15 -27.66 3.67
C THR A 549 27.23 -26.29 3.00
N ALA A 550 26.14 -25.83 2.36
CA ALA A 550 26.08 -24.50 1.76
C ALA A 550 26.31 -23.38 2.79
N LEU A 551 25.80 -23.55 4.01
CA LEU A 551 26.04 -22.59 5.10
C LEU A 551 27.53 -22.53 5.47
N LEU A 552 28.16 -23.68 5.71
CA LEU A 552 29.56 -23.75 6.11
C LEU A 552 30.49 -23.17 5.04
N GLU A 553 30.25 -23.50 3.77
CA GLU A 553 31.04 -23.01 2.63
C GLU A 553 31.00 -21.48 2.55
N ARG A 554 29.81 -20.89 2.67
CA ARG A 554 29.63 -19.43 2.60
C ARG A 554 30.25 -18.71 3.79
N LEU A 555 30.07 -19.26 5.00
CA LEU A 555 30.74 -18.73 6.19
C LEU A 555 32.25 -18.77 6.04
N SER A 556 32.81 -19.86 5.50
CA SER A 556 34.26 -19.99 5.33
C SER A 556 34.85 -18.99 4.33
N ARG A 557 34.04 -18.45 3.41
CA ARG A 557 34.41 -17.37 2.47
C ARG A 557 34.30 -15.96 3.07
N GLY A 558 33.93 -15.85 4.35
CA GLY A 558 33.78 -14.56 5.04
C GLY A 558 32.41 -13.92 4.91
N GLU A 559 31.40 -14.66 4.45
CA GLU A 559 30.03 -14.15 4.51
C GLU A 559 29.51 -14.13 5.95
N LEU A 560 28.75 -13.08 6.30
CA LEU A 560 28.25 -12.91 7.67
C LEU A 560 27.15 -13.94 7.98
N LEU A 561 27.24 -14.57 9.15
CA LEU A 561 26.26 -15.57 9.59
C LEU A 561 24.80 -15.14 9.45
N PRO A 562 24.39 -13.92 9.83
CA PRO A 562 23.01 -13.48 9.63
C PRO A 562 22.56 -13.48 8.16
N ASP A 563 23.47 -13.21 7.21
CA ASP A 563 23.17 -13.13 5.78
C ASP A 563 23.01 -14.52 5.16
N VAL A 564 23.92 -15.43 5.52
CA VAL A 564 23.86 -16.83 5.11
C VAL A 564 22.61 -17.51 5.69
N CYS A 565 22.22 -17.14 6.92
CA CYS A 565 20.96 -17.59 7.53
C CYS A 565 19.76 -17.14 6.70
N ASP A 566 19.69 -15.84 6.37
CA ASP A 566 18.55 -15.26 5.64
C ASP A 566 18.41 -15.92 4.24
N ASP A 567 19.52 -16.15 3.54
CA ASP A 567 19.50 -16.75 2.20
C ASP A 567 19.16 -18.23 2.16
N LEU A 568 19.48 -18.96 3.24
CA LEU A 568 19.15 -20.38 3.36
C LEU A 568 17.81 -20.60 4.08
N ASP A 569 17.10 -19.52 4.41
CA ASP A 569 15.85 -19.54 5.15
C ASP A 569 15.99 -20.28 6.50
N LEU A 570 17.02 -19.90 7.25
CA LEU A 570 17.40 -20.42 8.55
C LEU A 570 17.40 -19.30 9.60
N THR A 571 17.42 -19.69 10.87
CA THR A 571 17.61 -18.73 11.97
C THR A 571 18.88 -19.05 12.75
N PRO A 572 19.56 -18.05 13.34
CA PRO A 572 20.74 -18.31 14.18
C PRO A 572 20.44 -19.29 15.33
N ASN A 573 19.24 -19.21 15.92
CA ASN A 573 18.81 -20.15 16.96
C ASN A 573 18.69 -21.59 16.45
N ARG A 574 18.23 -21.79 15.21
CA ARG A 574 18.16 -23.12 14.58
C ARG A 574 19.56 -23.69 14.37
N ILE A 575 20.49 -22.88 13.87
CA ILE A 575 21.89 -23.29 13.62
C ILE A 575 22.59 -23.66 14.93
N HIS A 576 22.53 -22.79 15.94
CA HIS A 576 23.20 -23.08 17.21
C HIS A 576 22.48 -24.17 18.01
N GLY A 577 21.15 -24.30 17.86
CA GLY A 577 20.35 -25.34 18.49
C GLY A 577 20.51 -26.72 17.86
N TYR A 578 20.96 -26.81 16.60
CA TYR A 578 21.20 -28.09 15.92
C TYR A 578 22.32 -28.90 16.58
N ALA A 579 23.25 -28.24 17.28
CA ALA A 579 24.30 -28.89 18.06
C ALA A 579 23.77 -29.81 19.18
N ALA A 580 22.49 -29.72 19.54
CA ALA A 580 21.87 -30.64 20.49
C ALA A 580 21.56 -32.03 19.89
N TYR A 581 21.52 -32.15 18.56
CA TYR A 581 21.17 -33.38 17.84
C TYR A 581 22.34 -34.00 17.06
N ASP A 582 23.34 -33.18 16.75
CA ASP A 582 24.59 -33.57 16.10
C ASP A 582 25.76 -32.94 16.86
N ALA A 583 26.52 -33.78 17.56
CA ALA A 583 27.67 -33.36 18.35
C ALA A 583 28.78 -32.75 17.48
N THR A 584 28.92 -33.18 16.24
CA THR A 584 29.98 -32.73 15.31
C THR A 584 29.65 -31.39 14.65
N TRP A 585 28.38 -31.00 14.65
CA TRP A 585 27.92 -29.76 14.00
C TRP A 585 28.56 -28.50 14.57
N ARG A 586 28.73 -28.43 15.90
CA ARG A 586 29.28 -27.25 16.55
C ARG A 586 30.72 -26.99 16.12
N GLU A 587 31.51 -28.05 16.02
CA GLU A 587 32.91 -28.00 15.56
C GLU A 587 33.00 -27.53 14.11
N ARG A 588 32.16 -28.08 13.22
CA ARG A 588 32.08 -27.67 11.80
C ARG A 588 31.72 -26.19 11.67
N LEU A 589 30.70 -25.73 12.40
CA LEU A 589 30.23 -24.35 12.39
C LEU A 589 31.30 -23.38 12.91
N ASP A 590 31.91 -23.69 14.05
CA ASP A 590 32.93 -22.84 14.64
C ASP A 590 34.16 -22.80 13.70
N SER A 591 34.57 -23.91 13.11
CA SER A 591 35.65 -23.95 12.10
C SER A 591 35.37 -23.05 10.88
N ALA A 592 34.16 -23.10 10.32
CA ALA A 592 33.78 -22.23 9.20
C ALA A 592 33.78 -20.74 9.58
N LEU A 593 33.30 -20.39 10.78
CA LEU A 593 33.32 -19.02 11.30
C LEU A 593 34.74 -18.52 11.61
N MET A 594 35.66 -19.42 11.94
CA MET A 594 37.09 -19.11 12.10
C MET A 594 37.76 -18.85 10.75
N ALA A 595 37.45 -19.67 9.74
CA ALA A 595 38.03 -19.58 8.41
C ALA A 595 37.64 -18.28 7.69
N GLY A 596 36.38 -17.85 7.82
CA GLY A 596 35.88 -16.62 7.21
C GLY A 596 36.03 -15.36 8.07
N ARG A 597 37.02 -15.31 8.97
CA ARG A 597 37.22 -14.11 9.79
C ARG A 597 37.65 -12.93 8.92
N ASP A 598 37.01 -11.79 9.17
CA ASP A 598 37.46 -10.52 8.64
C ASP A 598 38.81 -10.16 9.31
N PRO A 599 39.92 -10.06 8.56
CA PRO A 599 41.24 -9.78 9.12
C PRO A 599 41.35 -8.38 9.74
N ASP A 600 40.46 -7.46 9.39
CA ASP A 600 40.50 -6.07 9.85
C ASP A 600 39.70 -5.85 11.15
N LEU A 601 39.02 -6.89 11.65
CA LEU A 601 38.29 -6.86 12.92
C LEU A 601 39.16 -7.34 14.08
N ASP A 602 39.09 -6.61 15.19
CA ASP A 602 39.75 -6.97 16.46
C ASP A 602 39.00 -8.11 17.18
N HIS A 603 39.23 -9.35 16.74
CA HIS A 603 38.57 -10.56 17.25
C HIS A 603 38.88 -10.82 18.73
N GLY A 604 37.99 -11.57 19.39
CA GLY A 604 38.11 -11.84 20.82
C GLY A 604 37.67 -10.68 21.71
N THR A 605 37.08 -9.63 21.13
CA THR A 605 36.50 -8.52 21.88
C THR A 605 34.97 -8.53 21.85
N GLU A 606 34.34 -7.99 22.89
CA GLU A 606 32.90 -7.72 22.86
C GLU A 606 32.54 -6.75 21.71
N SER A 607 33.45 -5.84 21.38
CA SER A 607 33.27 -4.89 20.27
C SER A 607 33.15 -5.60 18.93
N ALA A 608 34.03 -6.54 18.60
CA ALA A 608 33.92 -7.33 17.38
C ALA A 608 32.63 -8.17 17.35
N TYR A 609 32.16 -8.66 18.50
CA TYR A 609 30.87 -9.36 18.58
C TYR A 609 29.67 -8.42 18.38
N ARG A 610 29.60 -7.30 19.10
CA ARG A 610 28.45 -6.38 19.09
C ARG A 610 28.43 -5.48 17.85
N HIS A 611 29.58 -5.01 17.40
CA HIS A 611 29.73 -3.99 16.37
C HIS A 611 30.30 -4.53 15.07
N GLY A 612 31.22 -5.49 15.13
CA GLY A 612 31.80 -6.16 13.94
C GLY A 612 30.94 -7.27 13.35
N ALA A 613 29.79 -7.59 13.95
CA ALA A 613 28.94 -8.73 13.59
C ALA A 613 29.64 -10.10 13.58
N CYS A 614 30.84 -10.21 14.15
CA CYS A 614 31.58 -11.46 14.23
C CYS A 614 30.88 -12.44 15.18
N ARG A 615 30.79 -13.70 14.77
CA ARG A 615 30.15 -14.79 15.54
C ARG A 615 31.10 -15.94 15.85
N CYS A 616 32.40 -15.74 15.61
CA CYS A 616 33.44 -16.69 15.93
C CYS A 616 33.42 -17.03 17.44
N PRO A 617 33.92 -18.21 17.83
CA PRO A 617 33.92 -18.66 19.21
C PRO A 617 34.59 -17.67 20.17
N GLU A 618 35.73 -17.06 19.81
CA GLU A 618 36.43 -16.08 20.65
C GLU A 618 35.59 -14.82 20.97
N CYS A 619 35.00 -14.20 19.94
CA CYS A 619 34.11 -13.04 20.12
C CYS A 619 32.85 -13.40 20.93
N ARG A 620 32.34 -14.63 20.76
CA ARG A 620 31.18 -15.13 21.51
C ARG A 620 31.49 -15.26 22.99
N THR A 621 32.63 -15.88 23.31
CA THR A 621 33.15 -16.01 24.67
C THR A 621 33.40 -14.64 25.31
N ALA A 622 33.99 -13.69 24.59
CA ALA A 622 34.25 -12.34 25.08
C ALA A 622 32.97 -11.59 25.52
N ARG A 623 31.85 -11.81 24.83
CA ARG A 623 30.54 -11.28 25.23
C ARG A 623 30.00 -11.95 26.50
N GLU A 624 30.22 -13.25 26.66
CA GLU A 624 29.71 -14.00 27.81
C GLU A 624 30.43 -13.63 29.11
N PHE A 625 31.73 -13.31 29.05
CA PHE A 625 32.50 -12.84 30.21
C PHE A 625 32.13 -11.44 30.72
N GLN A 626 31.43 -10.62 29.93
CA GLN A 626 31.00 -9.26 30.32
C GLN A 626 29.52 -9.18 30.74
N ARG A 627 28.80 -10.32 30.77
CA ARG A 627 27.46 -10.46 31.34
C ARG A 627 27.52 -11.03 32.75
#